data_AF-A0A1I5WZM1-F1
#
_entry.id   AF-A0A1I5WZM1-F1
#
_cell.length_a   1.000
_cell.length_b   1.000
_cell.length_c   1.000
_cell.angle_alpha   90.00
_cell.angle_beta   90.00
_cell.angle_gamma   90.00
#
_symmetry.space_group_name_H-M   'P 1'
#
loop_
_entity.id
_entity.type
_entity.pdbx_description
1 polymer ?
#
loop_
_entity_poly.entity_id
_entity_poly.type
_entity_poly.pdbx_seq_one_letter_code
_entity_poly.pdbx_strand_id
1 'polypeptide(L)'
;MPPRSKVGQLPAEVKAWLDQALIENNFSGYELLSAELAERGYSIGKSALHAYGQNFEGRLSALKMASEQARAVVAAAPDEEGAVNEALMRLVQEHLFKLLLAEDGQFDLPKVAKAVAELGRASVVQKKWQSEVRAKAQAAAEQVEKIAKKGGLNAETVEAIRREILGVAS
;
A
#
# COMPACT_ATOMS: atom_id res chain seq x y z
N MET A 1 28.09 8.62 21.03
CA MET A 1 26.83 8.01 20.55
C MET A 1 25.72 8.52 21.45
N PRO A 2 24.64 9.14 20.94
CA PRO A 2 23.55 9.60 21.80
C PRO A 2 22.90 8.41 22.52
N PRO A 3 22.45 8.58 23.77
CA PRO A 3 21.85 7.50 24.55
C PRO A 3 20.60 6.96 23.83
N ARG A 4 20.45 5.63 23.79
CA ARG A 4 19.30 4.96 23.17
C ARG A 4 18.03 5.41 23.88
N SER A 5 17.01 5.80 23.12
CA SER A 5 15.68 6.16 23.64
C SER A 5 15.21 5.13 24.67
N LYS A 6 14.77 5.60 25.85
CA LYS A 6 14.22 4.73 26.91
C LYS A 6 13.00 3.95 26.40
N VAL A 7 12.19 4.57 25.53
CA VAL A 7 11.04 3.91 24.90
C VAL A 7 11.48 2.82 23.93
N GLY A 8 12.61 3.00 23.24
CA GLY A 8 13.18 2.00 22.35
C GLY A 8 13.77 0.77 23.05
N GLN A 9 13.85 0.78 24.38
CA GLN A 9 14.32 -0.35 25.21
C GLN A 9 13.16 -1.12 25.86
N LEU A 10 11.92 -0.66 25.69
CA LEU A 10 10.74 -1.38 26.18
C LEU A 10 10.59 -2.72 25.44
N PRO A 11 10.16 -3.79 26.13
CA PRO A 11 9.74 -5.01 25.47
C PRO A 11 8.63 -4.73 24.45
N ALA A 12 8.57 -5.56 23.41
CA ALA A 12 7.64 -5.35 22.29
C ALA A 12 6.17 -5.22 22.74
N GLU A 13 5.75 -6.05 23.71
CA GLU A 13 4.37 -6.02 24.25
C GLU A 13 4.06 -4.71 24.97
N VAL A 14 4.98 -4.21 25.80
CA VAL A 14 4.81 -2.96 26.56
C VAL A 14 4.85 -1.76 25.62
N LYS A 15 5.72 -1.80 24.60
CA LYS A 15 5.76 -0.77 23.57
C LYS A 15 4.46 -0.74 22.75
N ALA A 16 3.94 -1.90 22.35
CA ALA A 16 2.68 -1.98 21.61
C ALA A 16 1.51 -1.43 22.42
N TRP A 17 1.46 -1.74 23.72
CA TRP A 17 0.49 -1.13 24.63
C TRP A 17 0.64 0.40 24.71
N LEU A 18 1.86 0.92 24.86
CA LEU A 18 2.12 2.36 24.90
C LEU A 18 1.68 3.05 23.60
N ASP A 19 1.98 2.44 22.44
CA ASP A 19 1.59 2.96 21.13
C ASP A 19 0.07 3.05 21.01
N GLN A 20 -0.65 2.00 21.45
CA GLN A 20 -2.10 1.98 21.45
C GLN A 20 -2.68 3.03 22.41
N ALA A 21 -2.15 3.13 23.62
CA ALA A 21 -2.59 4.11 24.62
C ALA A 21 -2.37 5.55 24.16
N LEU A 22 -1.26 5.82 23.44
CA LEU A 22 -1.02 7.13 22.83
C LEU A 22 -2.05 7.47 21.74
N ILE A 23 -2.45 6.49 20.94
CA ILE A 23 -3.48 6.68 19.91
C ILE A 23 -4.85 6.95 20.56
N GLU A 24 -5.25 6.13 21.53
CA GLU A 24 -6.54 6.23 22.22
C GLU A 24 -6.69 7.56 22.97
N ASN A 25 -5.61 8.05 23.57
CA ASN A 25 -5.59 9.34 24.25
C ASN A 25 -5.28 10.52 23.31
N ASN A 26 -5.29 10.31 22.00
CA ASN A 26 -5.02 11.33 20.98
C ASN A 26 -3.73 12.13 21.29
N PHE A 27 -2.65 11.41 21.60
CA PHE A 27 -1.32 11.93 21.92
C PHE A 27 -1.30 12.93 23.09
N SER A 28 -2.15 12.69 24.09
CA SER A 28 -2.22 13.46 25.33
C SER A 28 -2.03 12.55 26.57
N GLY A 29 -2.09 13.12 27.78
CA GLY A 29 -2.06 12.32 29.02
C GLY A 29 -0.70 11.71 29.39
N TYR A 30 0.42 12.27 28.91
CA TYR A 30 1.78 11.73 29.12
C TYR A 30 2.19 11.51 30.58
N GLU A 31 1.60 12.24 31.54
CA GLU A 31 1.85 12.05 32.97
C GLU A 31 1.24 10.76 33.50
N LEU A 32 0.01 10.44 33.07
CA LEU A 32 -0.67 9.20 33.43
C LEU A 32 0.03 8.00 32.81
N LEU A 33 0.42 8.11 31.53
CA LEU A 33 1.19 7.06 30.84
C LEU A 33 2.55 6.81 31.50
N SER A 34 3.19 7.87 32.02
CA SER A 34 4.45 7.75 32.76
C SER A 34 4.26 7.03 34.10
N ALA A 35 3.19 7.33 34.83
CA ALA A 35 2.85 6.64 36.08
C ALA A 35 2.54 5.15 35.83
N GLU A 36 1.75 4.84 34.80
CA GLU A 36 1.38 3.47 34.47
C GLU A 36 2.57 2.64 33.96
N LEU A 37 3.49 3.25 33.20
CA LEU A 37 4.77 2.61 32.87
C LEU A 37 5.60 2.33 34.12
N ALA A 38 5.60 3.23 35.11
CA ALA A 38 6.32 3.03 36.36
C ALA A 38 5.74 1.87 37.19
N GLU A 39 4.41 1.72 37.25
CA GLU A 39 3.75 0.57 37.88
C GLU A 39 4.12 -0.76 37.21
N ARG A 40 4.35 -0.74 35.90
CA ARG A 40 4.83 -1.88 35.11
C ARG A 40 6.34 -2.11 35.21
N GLY A 41 7.06 -1.32 36.01
CA GLY A 41 8.50 -1.44 36.24
C GLY A 41 9.39 -0.65 35.29
N TYR A 42 8.82 0.25 34.46
CA TYR A 42 9.55 1.04 33.46
C TYR A 42 9.53 2.54 33.80
N SER A 43 10.66 3.06 34.29
CA SER A 43 10.78 4.49 34.60
C SER A 43 11.08 5.34 33.36
N ILE A 44 10.02 5.81 32.69
CA ILE A 44 10.08 6.74 31.55
C ILE A 44 9.33 8.02 31.91
N GLY A 45 10.04 9.15 31.90
CA GLY A 45 9.45 10.45 32.22
C GLY A 45 8.64 11.05 31.07
N LYS A 46 7.72 11.96 31.43
CA LYS A 46 6.83 12.72 30.53
C LYS A 46 7.51 13.22 29.25
N SER A 47 8.65 13.90 29.36
CA SER A 47 9.33 14.50 28.20
C SER A 47 9.81 13.47 27.18
N ALA A 48 10.23 12.29 27.64
CA ALA A 48 10.65 11.20 26.75
C ALA A 48 9.44 10.58 26.03
N LEU A 49 8.30 10.43 26.72
CA LEU A 49 7.05 9.99 26.12
C LEU A 49 6.51 11.02 25.13
N HIS A 50 6.61 12.32 25.43
CA HIS A 50 6.19 13.39 24.54
C HIS A 50 7.01 13.42 23.26
N ALA A 51 8.35 13.36 23.36
CA ALA A 51 9.22 13.31 22.18
C ALA A 51 8.95 12.08 21.32
N TYR A 52 8.71 10.93 21.95
CA TYR A 52 8.31 9.71 21.26
C TYR A 52 6.93 9.85 20.59
N GLY A 53 5.93 10.32 21.33
CA GLY A 53 4.56 10.51 20.89
C GLY A 53 4.47 11.45 19.71
N GLN A 54 5.13 12.60 19.75
CA GLN A 54 5.20 13.55 18.62
C GLN A 54 5.78 12.92 17.35
N ASN A 55 6.86 12.15 17.48
CA ASN A 55 7.45 11.49 16.34
C ASN A 55 6.54 10.37 15.79
N PHE A 56 5.89 9.63 16.68
CA PHE A 56 4.95 8.57 16.31
C PHE A 56 3.69 9.14 15.64
N GLU A 57 3.13 10.21 16.18
CA GLU A 57 1.99 10.97 15.63
C GLU A 57 2.30 11.45 14.22
N GLY A 58 3.46 12.07 14.01
CA GLY A 58 3.89 12.53 12.68
C GLY A 58 3.96 11.40 11.65
N ARG A 59 4.52 10.24 12.04
CA ARG A 59 4.56 9.06 11.15
C ARG A 59 3.16 8.51 10.85
N LEU A 60 2.30 8.43 11.86
CA LEU A 60 0.93 7.92 11.71
C LEU A 60 0.09 8.85 10.84
N SER A 61 0.24 10.16 11.02
CA SER A 61 -0.41 11.18 10.20
C SER A 61 0.02 11.08 8.73
N ALA A 62 1.33 10.98 8.47
CA ALA A 62 1.86 10.77 7.13
C ALA A 62 1.30 9.50 6.47
N LEU A 63 1.22 8.39 7.22
CA LEU A 63 0.65 7.14 6.72
C LEU A 63 -0.85 7.25 6.43
N LYS A 64 -1.62 7.93 7.28
CA LYS A 64 -3.05 8.18 7.07
C LYS A 64 -3.27 8.98 5.79
N MET A 65 -2.54 10.10 5.61
CA MET A 65 -2.61 10.90 4.40
C MET A 65 -2.27 10.09 3.15
N ALA A 66 -1.20 9.29 3.19
CA ALA A 66 -0.82 8.44 2.06
C ALA A 66 -1.91 7.40 1.73
N SER A 67 -2.54 6.82 2.75
CA SER A 67 -3.63 5.85 2.59
C SER A 67 -4.91 6.49 2.04
N GLU A 68 -5.21 7.73 2.42
CA GLU A 68 -6.33 8.51 1.89
C GLU A 68 -6.07 8.90 0.42
N GLN A 69 -4.86 9.34 0.08
CA GLN A 69 -4.46 9.62 -1.29
C GLN A 69 -4.55 8.37 -2.17
N ALA A 70 -4.06 7.23 -1.69
CA ALA A 70 -4.19 5.95 -2.40
C ALA A 70 -5.67 5.57 -2.62
N ARG A 71 -6.54 5.77 -1.63
CA ARG A 71 -7.99 5.54 -1.77
C ARG A 71 -8.65 6.49 -2.76
N ALA A 72 -8.28 7.77 -2.74
CA ALA A 72 -8.79 8.75 -3.70
C ALA A 72 -8.38 8.39 -5.14
N VAL A 73 -7.15 7.90 -5.31
CA VAL A 73 -6.65 7.38 -6.58
C VAL A 73 -7.47 6.18 -7.07
N VAL A 74 -7.75 5.21 -6.19
CA VAL A 74 -8.59 4.05 -6.53
C VAL A 74 -10.01 4.47 -6.88
N ALA A 75 -10.61 5.36 -6.09
CA ALA A 75 -11.97 5.82 -6.29
C ALA A 75 -12.16 6.61 -7.59
N ALA A 76 -11.10 7.27 -8.08
CA ALA A 76 -11.13 7.99 -9.36
C ALA A 76 -11.10 7.06 -10.58
N ALA A 77 -10.70 5.79 -10.43
CA ALA A 77 -10.63 4.81 -11.51
C ALA A 77 -10.94 3.38 -11.02
N PRO A 78 -12.21 3.11 -10.64
CA PRO A 78 -12.60 1.85 -10.00
C PRO A 78 -12.48 0.61 -10.90
N ASP A 79 -12.60 0.77 -12.23
CA ASP A 79 -12.61 -0.34 -13.21
C ASP A 79 -11.29 -0.50 -13.96
N GLU A 80 -10.24 0.20 -13.54
CA GLU A 80 -8.91 0.09 -14.14
C GLU A 80 -7.85 -0.14 -13.05
N GLU A 81 -7.64 -1.40 -12.65
CA GLU A 81 -6.50 -1.77 -11.77
C GLU A 81 -5.16 -1.19 -12.28
N GLY A 82 -5.03 -1.06 -13.60
CA GLY A 82 -3.90 -0.39 -14.24
C GLY A 82 -3.79 1.10 -13.94
N ALA A 83 -4.91 1.82 -13.82
CA ALA A 83 -4.96 3.25 -13.53
C ALA A 83 -4.58 3.55 -12.07
N VAL A 84 -4.98 2.68 -11.14
CA VAL A 84 -4.57 2.77 -9.72
C VAL A 84 -3.05 2.70 -9.61
N ASN A 85 -2.45 1.71 -10.26
CA ASN A 85 -1.01 1.51 -10.22
C ASN A 85 -0.25 2.66 -10.89
N GLU A 86 -0.80 3.23 -11.97
CA GLU A 86 -0.25 4.41 -12.65
C GLU A 86 -0.34 5.68 -11.79
N ALA A 87 -1.45 5.89 -11.10
CA ALA A 87 -1.63 7.04 -10.23
C ALA A 87 -0.80 6.93 -8.93
N LEU A 88 -0.60 5.74 -8.38
CA LEU A 88 0.39 5.49 -7.34
C LEU A 88 1.82 5.84 -7.82
N MET A 89 2.18 5.45 -9.04
CA MET A 89 3.46 5.83 -9.64
C MET A 89 3.61 7.36 -9.78
N ARG A 90 2.55 8.07 -10.17
CA ARG A 90 2.55 9.54 -10.25
C ARG A 90 2.73 10.19 -8.87
N LEU A 91 2.08 9.68 -7.83
CA LEU A 91 2.28 10.16 -6.45
C LEU A 91 3.72 9.92 -5.96
N VAL A 92 4.30 8.75 -6.23
CA VAL A 92 5.70 8.47 -5.87
C VAL A 92 6.65 9.40 -6.62
N GLN A 93 6.41 9.66 -7.90
CA GLN A 93 7.18 10.64 -8.68
C GLN A 93 7.05 12.07 -8.12
N GLU A 94 5.85 12.49 -7.74
CA GLU A 94 5.61 13.80 -7.13
C GLU A 94 6.37 13.94 -5.80
N HIS A 95 6.32 12.93 -4.94
CA HIS A 95 7.07 12.93 -3.68
C HIS A 95 8.58 12.94 -3.91
N LEU A 96 9.07 12.16 -4.88
CA LEU A 96 10.48 12.20 -5.29
C LEU A 96 10.91 13.59 -5.75
N PHE A 97 10.06 14.28 -6.50
CA PHE A 97 10.33 15.63 -6.97
C PHE A 97 10.35 16.65 -5.82
N LYS A 98 9.38 16.58 -4.90
CA LYS A 98 9.37 17.39 -3.68
C LYS A 98 10.61 17.16 -2.81
N LEU A 99 11.08 15.91 -2.75
CA LEU A 99 12.30 15.56 -2.02
C LEU A 99 13.57 16.09 -2.71
N LEU A 100 13.63 16.10 -4.05
CA LEU A 100 14.72 16.71 -4.80
C LEU A 100 14.80 18.23 -4.61
N LEU A 101 13.64 18.88 -4.42
CA LEU A 101 13.54 20.32 -4.19
C LEU A 101 13.80 20.73 -2.74
N ALA A 102 13.72 19.80 -1.78
CA ALA A 102 14.05 20.07 -0.39
C ALA A 102 15.57 20.05 -0.21
N GLU A 103 16.19 21.22 0.01
CA GLU A 103 17.66 21.40 0.07
C GLU A 103 18.36 20.68 1.26
N ASP A 104 17.63 19.99 2.14
CA ASP A 104 18.13 19.56 3.47
C ASP A 104 18.25 18.03 3.71
N GLY A 105 18.15 17.17 2.72
CA GLY A 105 18.06 15.71 2.95
C GLY A 105 19.26 14.87 2.48
N GLN A 106 19.98 14.21 3.41
CA GLN A 106 20.77 13.00 3.10
C GLN A 106 19.83 11.86 2.69
N PHE A 107 19.45 11.82 1.41
CA PHE A 107 18.67 10.72 0.83
C PHE A 107 19.52 9.89 -0.13
N ASP A 108 19.38 8.57 -0.04
CA ASP A 108 19.91 7.63 -1.02
C ASP A 108 19.00 7.63 -2.26
N LEU A 109 19.14 8.69 -3.06
CA LEU A 109 18.45 8.87 -4.35
C LEU A 109 18.52 7.62 -5.23
N PRO A 110 19.67 6.91 -5.33
CA PRO A 110 19.76 5.62 -6.01
C PRO A 110 18.77 4.56 -5.49
N LYS A 111 18.59 4.44 -4.16
CA LYS A 111 17.66 3.47 -3.58
C LYS A 111 16.21 3.76 -3.93
N VAL A 112 15.82 5.04 -3.96
CA VAL A 112 14.44 5.40 -4.33
C VAL A 112 14.22 5.22 -5.83
N ALA A 113 15.17 5.61 -6.68
CA ALA A 113 15.12 5.37 -8.12
C ALA A 113 15.00 3.87 -8.44
N LYS A 114 15.72 3.01 -7.70
CA LYS A 114 15.61 1.56 -7.82
C LYS A 114 14.22 1.04 -7.45
N ALA A 115 13.65 1.50 -6.34
CA ALA A 115 12.29 1.11 -5.92
C ALA A 115 11.24 1.50 -6.98
N VAL A 116 11.34 2.70 -7.55
CA VAL A 116 10.47 3.15 -8.65
C VAL A 116 10.65 2.30 -9.90
N ALA A 117 11.90 1.97 -10.27
CA ALA A 117 12.18 1.13 -11.43
C ALA A 117 11.63 -0.30 -11.25
N GLU A 118 11.73 -0.87 -10.05
CA GLU A 118 11.17 -2.18 -9.72
C GLU A 118 9.64 -2.18 -9.79
N LEU A 119 8.98 -1.16 -9.24
CA LEU A 119 7.54 -0.97 -9.37
C LEU A 119 7.11 -0.82 -10.84
N GLY A 120 7.82 0.00 -11.61
CA GLY A 120 7.56 0.15 -13.05
C GLY A 120 7.69 -1.17 -13.82
N ARG A 121 8.70 -1.99 -13.52
CA ARG A 121 8.85 -3.33 -14.12
C ARG A 121 7.71 -4.26 -13.73
N ALA A 122 7.33 -4.29 -12.45
CA ALA A 122 6.24 -5.12 -11.98
C ALA A 122 4.91 -4.77 -12.68
N SER A 123 4.62 -3.48 -12.84
CA SER A 123 3.45 -2.99 -13.57
C SER A 123 3.45 -3.43 -15.04
N VAL A 124 4.60 -3.33 -15.74
CA VAL A 124 4.73 -3.80 -17.13
C VAL A 124 4.52 -5.31 -17.24
N VAL A 125 5.06 -6.09 -16.30
CA VAL A 125 4.87 -7.55 -16.26
C VAL A 125 3.40 -7.89 -16.05
N GLN A 126 2.72 -7.20 -15.12
CA GLN A 126 1.28 -7.38 -14.89
C GLN A 126 0.46 -7.07 -16.14
N LYS A 127 0.72 -5.95 -16.84
CA LYS A 127 0.02 -5.59 -18.09
C LYS A 127 0.27 -6.61 -19.21
N LYS A 128 1.51 -7.12 -19.34
CA LYS A 128 1.82 -8.19 -20.29
C LYS A 128 1.04 -9.46 -19.97
N TRP A 129 1.02 -9.87 -18.71
CA TRP A 129 0.28 -11.04 -18.27
C TRP A 129 -1.22 -10.91 -18.52
N GLN A 130 -1.83 -9.76 -18.19
CA GLN A 130 -3.24 -9.48 -18.48
C GLN A 130 -3.53 -9.60 -19.98
N SER A 131 -2.67 -9.01 -20.83
CA SER A 131 -2.79 -9.12 -22.29
C SER A 131 -2.67 -10.57 -22.78
N GLU A 132 -1.71 -11.33 -22.26
CA GLU A 132 -1.51 -12.74 -22.59
C GLU A 132 -2.71 -13.62 -22.18
N VAL A 133 -3.27 -13.40 -20.99
CA VAL A 133 -4.45 -14.11 -20.50
C VAL A 133 -5.66 -13.80 -21.38
N ARG A 134 -5.87 -12.52 -21.73
CA ARG A 134 -6.95 -12.10 -22.64
C ARG A 134 -6.80 -12.71 -24.03
N ALA A 135 -5.60 -12.72 -24.59
CA ALA A 135 -5.32 -13.35 -25.88
C ALA A 135 -5.58 -14.86 -25.85
N LYS A 136 -5.17 -15.55 -24.78
CA LYS A 136 -5.43 -16.99 -24.59
C LYS A 136 -6.92 -17.29 -24.44
N ALA A 137 -7.66 -16.48 -23.66
CA ALA A 137 -9.10 -16.63 -23.51
C ALA A 137 -9.84 -16.42 -24.85
N GLN A 138 -9.40 -15.44 -25.65
CA GLN A 138 -9.98 -15.20 -26.97
C GLN A 138 -9.70 -16.35 -27.94
N ALA A 139 -8.48 -16.87 -27.97
CA ALA A 139 -8.14 -18.05 -28.75
C ALA A 139 -8.96 -19.29 -28.31
N ALA A 140 -9.13 -19.50 -27.01
CA ALA A 140 -9.95 -20.58 -26.48
C ALA A 140 -11.42 -20.44 -26.88
N ALA A 141 -11.98 -19.22 -26.76
CA ALA A 141 -13.36 -18.94 -27.15
C ALA A 141 -13.60 -19.22 -28.64
N GLU A 142 -12.69 -18.83 -29.52
CA GLU A 142 -12.78 -19.11 -30.96
C GLU A 142 -12.70 -20.61 -31.30
N GLN A 143 -11.86 -21.37 -30.59
CA GLN A 143 -11.75 -22.82 -30.81
C GLN A 143 -13.01 -23.55 -30.32
N VAL A 144 -13.51 -23.19 -29.14
CA VAL A 144 -14.75 -23.76 -28.60
C VAL A 144 -15.95 -23.44 -29.50
N GLU A 145 -16.04 -22.22 -30.02
CA GLU A 145 -17.06 -21.84 -30.99
C GLU A 145 -17.03 -22.73 -32.25
N LYS A 146 -15.86 -22.98 -32.82
CA LYS A 146 -15.70 -23.87 -33.99
C LYS A 146 -16.14 -25.29 -33.69
N ILE A 147 -15.78 -25.82 -32.52
CA ILE A 147 -16.16 -27.17 -32.09
C ILE A 147 -17.67 -27.25 -31.87
N ALA A 148 -18.26 -26.26 -31.18
CA ALA A 148 -19.67 -26.23 -30.86
C ALA A 148 -20.56 -26.10 -32.11
N LYS A 149 -20.16 -25.27 -33.09
CA LYS A 149 -20.82 -25.18 -34.40
C LYS A 149 -20.74 -26.51 -35.17
N LYS A 150 -19.58 -27.18 -35.15
CA LYS A 150 -19.44 -28.53 -35.76
C LYS A 150 -20.27 -29.60 -35.05
N GLY A 151 -20.47 -29.48 -33.74
CA GLY A 151 -21.29 -30.36 -32.93
C GLY A 151 -22.81 -30.12 -33.04
N GLY A 152 -23.24 -29.14 -33.85
CA GLY A 152 -24.66 -28.86 -34.08
C GLY A 152 -25.33 -28.03 -32.99
N LEU A 153 -24.57 -27.38 -32.10
CA LEU A 153 -25.17 -26.42 -31.16
C LEU A 153 -25.74 -25.21 -31.89
N ASN A 154 -26.85 -24.69 -31.38
CA ASN A 154 -27.48 -23.47 -31.92
C ASN A 154 -26.63 -22.22 -31.64
N ALA A 155 -26.83 -21.17 -32.44
CA ALA A 155 -26.02 -19.95 -32.38
C ALA A 155 -26.07 -19.26 -31.01
N GLU A 156 -27.22 -19.26 -30.35
CA GLU A 156 -27.38 -18.64 -29.02
C GLU A 156 -26.55 -19.34 -27.94
N THR A 157 -26.53 -20.67 -27.94
CA THR A 157 -25.73 -21.45 -26.96
C THR A 157 -24.24 -21.26 -27.20
N VAL A 158 -23.83 -21.18 -28.47
CA VAL A 158 -22.43 -20.93 -28.84
C VAL A 158 -21.97 -19.55 -28.37
N GLU A 159 -22.80 -18.53 -28.54
CA GLU A 159 -22.50 -17.16 -28.11
C GLU A 159 -22.46 -17.04 -26.58
N ALA A 160 -23.36 -17.74 -25.88
CA ALA A 160 -23.32 -17.80 -24.42
C ALA A 160 -22.02 -18.43 -23.90
N ILE A 161 -21.60 -19.56 -24.46
CA ILE A 161 -20.33 -20.23 -24.09
C ILE A 161 -19.13 -19.30 -24.38
N ARG A 162 -19.13 -18.61 -25.52
CA ARG A 162 -18.08 -17.64 -25.87
C ARG A 162 -17.98 -16.54 -24.81
N ARG A 163 -19.12 -15.99 -24.39
CA ARG A 163 -19.17 -14.91 -23.39
C ARG A 163 -18.64 -15.37 -22.04
N GLU A 164 -19.01 -16.57 -21.59
CA GLU A 164 -18.51 -17.12 -20.32
C GLU A 164 -16.99 -17.31 -20.34
N ILE A 165 -16.41 -17.81 -21.45
CA ILE A 165 -14.96 -17.98 -21.59
C ILE A 165 -14.23 -16.63 -21.56
N LEU A 166 -14.76 -15.62 -22.25
CA LEU A 166 -14.19 -14.27 -22.25
C LEU A 166 -14.34 -13.58 -20.89
N GLY A 167 -15.39 -13.89 -20.14
CA GLY A 167 -15.61 -13.41 -18.78
C GLY A 167 -14.52 -13.81 -17.78
N VAL A 168 -13.83 -14.93 -18.02
CA VAL A 168 -12.72 -15.41 -17.16
C VAL A 168 -11.46 -14.53 -17.28
N ALA A 169 -11.32 -13.78 -18.38
CA ALA A 169 -10.18 -12.90 -18.64
C ALA A 169 -10.53 -11.40 -18.60
N SER A 170 -11.70 -11.08 -18.06
CA SER A 170 -12.21 -9.71 -17.88
C SER A 170 -11.73 -9.09 -16.58
#